data_AF-A0A293N2W4-F1
#
_entry.id   AF-A0A293N2W4-F1
#
_cell.length_a   1.000
_cell.length_b   1.000
_cell.length_c   1.000
_cell.angle_alpha   90.00
_cell.angle_beta   90.00
_cell.angle_gamma   90.00
#
_symmetry.space_group_name_H-M   'P 1'
#
loop_
_entity.id
_entity.type
_entity.pdbx_description
1 polymer ?
#
loop_
_entity_poly.entity_id
_entity_poly.type
_entity_poly.pdbx_seq_one_letter_code
_entity_poly.pdbx_strand_id
1 'polypeptide(L)'
;MHNTPFLTIKESMGRFNVMGICILVGPLISELSRSLCKQLSIRESYGVRPEAETIFTVSALECLSQDVEGCVIRFAATSSAQAYAKLEDILQALYPVVGGNPFKYKY
;
A
#
# COMPACT_ATOMS: atom_id res chain seq x y z
N MET A 1 -4.05 6.73 -17.22
CA MET A 1 -2.90 6.18 -17.98
C MET A 1 -3.42 5.70 -19.33
N HIS A 2 -2.73 6.04 -20.41
CA HIS A 2 -3.08 5.59 -21.77
C HIS A 2 -1.82 5.06 -22.46
N ASN A 3 -1.98 4.12 -23.39
CA ASN A 3 -0.88 3.64 -24.21
C ASN A 3 -0.32 4.82 -25.03
N THR A 4 1.00 4.84 -25.20
CA THR A 4 1.65 5.69 -26.19
C THR A 4 1.96 4.87 -27.44
N PRO A 5 2.25 5.49 -28.60
CA PRO A 5 2.60 4.76 -29.82
C PRO A 5 3.83 3.83 -29.68
N PHE A 6 4.68 4.07 -28.68
CA PHE A 6 5.95 3.35 -28.49
C PHE A 6 6.01 2.52 -27.20
N LEU A 7 5.00 2.61 -26.34
CA LEU A 7 4.97 1.94 -25.05
C LEU A 7 3.54 1.72 -24.60
N THR A 8 3.16 0.45 -24.47
CA THR A 8 1.91 0.05 -23.84
C THR A 8 2.01 0.13 -22.32
N ILE A 9 0.87 0.28 -21.65
CA ILE A 9 0.80 0.24 -20.18
C ILE A 9 1.37 -1.08 -19.66
N LYS A 10 1.05 -2.21 -20.33
CA LYS A 10 1.55 -3.54 -19.95
C LYS A 10 3.07 -3.59 -19.96
N GLU A 11 3.69 -3.07 -21.02
CA GLU A 11 5.15 -2.99 -21.10
C GLU A 11 5.72 -2.05 -20.03
N SER A 12 5.06 -0.92 -19.74
CA SER A 12 5.49 0.02 -18.70
C SER A 12 5.40 -0.54 -17.27
N MET A 13 4.47 -1.47 -17.03
CA MET A 13 4.29 -2.14 -15.72
C MET A 13 5.30 -3.27 -15.50
N GLY A 14 5.99 -3.73 -16.56
CA GLY A 14 6.96 -4.81 -16.49
C GLY A 14 6.34 -6.10 -15.97
N ARG A 15 6.80 -6.56 -14.79
CA ARG A 15 6.34 -7.80 -14.14
C ARG A 15 5.17 -7.60 -13.17
N PHE A 16 4.81 -6.36 -12.86
CA PHE A 16 3.72 -6.09 -11.92
C PHE A 16 2.38 -6.22 -12.66
N ASN A 17 1.54 -7.14 -12.20
CA ASN A 17 0.22 -7.38 -12.79
C ASN A 17 -0.92 -6.81 -11.94
N VAL A 18 -0.62 -6.44 -10.71
CA VAL A 18 -1.57 -5.89 -9.75
C VAL A 18 -1.09 -4.52 -9.34
N MET A 19 -1.99 -3.54 -9.38
CA MET A 19 -1.79 -2.24 -8.75
C MET A 19 -3.01 -1.94 -7.90
N GLY A 20 -2.79 -1.25 -6.78
CA GLY A 20 -3.87 -0.89 -5.90
C GLY A 20 -3.53 0.27 -4.98
N ILE A 21 -4.57 0.75 -4.34
CA ILE A 21 -4.50 1.82 -3.36
C ILE A 21 -5.27 1.36 -2.13
N CYS A 22 -4.63 1.46 -0.97
CA CYS A 22 -5.26 1.31 0.33
C CYS A 22 -5.28 2.69 1.00
N ILE A 23 -6.47 3.14 1.39
CA ILE A 23 -6.68 4.45 2.01
C ILE A 23 -7.15 4.21 3.43
N LEU A 24 -6.38 4.70 4.39
CA LEU A 24 -6.72 4.65 5.82
C LEU A 24 -7.14 6.03 6.26
N VAL A 25 -8.37 6.14 6.77
CA VAL A 25 -8.94 7.40 7.28
C VAL A 25 -9.72 7.12 8.55
N GLY A 26 -9.52 7.93 9.58
CA GLY A 26 -10.32 7.84 10.80
C GLY A 26 -9.77 8.68 11.96
N PRO A 27 -10.59 8.90 13.00
CA PRO A 27 -10.21 9.77 14.12
C PRO A 27 -9.14 9.19 15.05
N LEU A 28 -8.84 7.88 14.97
CA LEU A 28 -7.94 7.17 15.89
C LEU A 28 -6.82 6.41 15.17
N ILE A 29 -6.53 6.77 13.91
CA ILE A 29 -5.53 6.05 13.10
C ILE A 29 -4.20 6.79 12.97
N SER A 30 -4.00 7.86 13.72
CA SER A 30 -2.87 8.78 13.56
C SER A 30 -1.52 8.13 13.87
N GLU A 31 -1.46 7.37 14.97
CA GLU A 31 -0.28 6.62 15.36
C GLU A 31 0.03 5.51 14.36
N LEU A 32 -0.98 4.76 13.92
CA LEU A 32 -0.84 3.75 12.87
C LEU A 32 -0.33 4.38 11.56
N SER A 33 -0.94 5.48 11.13
CA SER A 33 -0.56 6.19 9.90
C SER A 33 0.88 6.69 9.98
N ARG A 34 1.30 7.25 11.11
CA ARG A 34 2.69 7.70 11.33
C ARG A 34 3.67 6.54 11.35
N SER A 35 3.32 5.43 11.99
CA SER A 35 4.12 4.21 12.01
C SER A 35 4.30 3.63 10.60
N LEU A 36 3.22 3.50 9.85
CA LEU A 36 3.23 3.03 8.46
C LEU A 36 4.04 3.97 7.56
N CYS A 37 3.86 5.29 7.70
CA CYS A 37 4.68 6.29 7.03
C CYS A 37 6.17 6.10 7.32
N LYS A 38 6.55 5.86 8.57
CA LYS A 38 7.94 5.61 8.93
C LYS A 38 8.46 4.29 8.35
N GLN A 39 7.68 3.21 8.43
CA GLN A 39 8.11 1.88 7.99
C GLN A 39 8.22 1.76 6.47
N LEU A 40 7.20 2.21 5.75
CA LEU A 40 7.10 2.05 4.30
C LEU A 40 7.81 3.17 3.50
N SER A 41 8.29 4.22 4.16
CA SER A 41 9.15 5.23 3.51
C SER A 41 10.64 4.87 3.53
N ILE A 42 11.03 3.83 4.28
CA ILE A 42 12.42 3.37 4.32
C ILE A 42 12.74 2.68 2.99
N ARG A 43 13.68 3.25 2.24
CA ARG A 43 14.26 2.60 1.07
C ARG A 43 15.24 1.52 1.51
N GLU A 44 15.45 0.52 0.66
CA GLU A 44 16.51 -0.44 0.90
C GLU A 44 17.87 0.27 1.01
N SER A 45 18.71 -0.27 1.90
CA SER A 45 20.08 0.21 2.05
C SER A 45 20.86 0.07 0.75
N TYR A 46 21.85 0.95 0.56
CA TYR A 46 22.73 0.87 -0.60
C TYR A 46 23.40 -0.52 -0.71
N GLY A 47 23.35 -1.11 -1.90
CA GLY A 47 23.90 -2.45 -2.17
C GLY A 47 22.96 -3.62 -1.86
N VAL A 48 21.80 -3.37 -1.25
CA VAL A 48 20.74 -4.37 -1.09
C VAL A 48 19.98 -4.48 -2.41
N ARG A 49 19.71 -5.71 -2.85
CA ARG A 49 18.90 -5.94 -4.05
C ARG A 49 17.47 -5.46 -3.78
N PRO A 50 16.89 -4.61 -4.65
CA PRO A 50 15.54 -4.13 -4.46
C PRO A 50 14.53 -5.29 -4.43
N GLU A 51 13.52 -5.15 -3.58
CA GLU A 51 12.36 -6.02 -3.55
C GLU A 51 11.77 -6.12 -4.95
N ALA A 52 11.52 -7.36 -5.35
CA ALA A 52 11.22 -7.71 -6.71
C ALA A 52 9.75 -8.01 -6.93
N GLU A 53 9.05 -8.48 -5.91
CA GLU A 53 7.71 -9.01 -6.06
C GLU A 53 6.63 -7.99 -5.73
N THR A 54 6.95 -7.04 -4.85
CA THR A 54 6.02 -6.01 -4.41
C THR A 54 6.70 -4.65 -4.27
N ILE A 55 5.95 -3.59 -4.52
CA ILE A 55 6.35 -2.22 -4.23
C ILE A 55 5.22 -1.62 -3.41
N PHE A 56 5.53 -1.14 -2.22
CA PHE A 56 4.59 -0.41 -1.37
C PHE A 56 5.17 0.97 -1.08
N THR A 57 4.34 1.98 -1.25
CA THR A 57 4.67 3.37 -0.95
C THR A 57 3.54 3.97 -0.15
N VAL A 58 3.85 4.94 0.70
CA VAL A 58 2.87 5.58 1.56
C VAL A 58 3.07 7.09 1.55
N SER A 59 1.97 7.82 1.62
CA SER A 59 1.95 9.26 1.84
C SER A 59 0.94 9.55 2.94
N ALA A 60 1.29 10.46 3.85
CA ALA A 60 0.31 11.02 4.78
C ALA A 60 -0.84 11.67 3.99
N LEU A 61 -2.05 11.55 4.51
CA LEU A 61 -3.20 12.27 3.98
C LEU A 61 -3.29 13.60 4.74
N GLU A 62 -3.09 14.70 4.03
CA GLU A 62 -3.25 16.05 4.58
C GLU A 62 -4.58 16.63 4.10
N CYS A 63 -5.51 16.89 5.02
CA CYS A 63 -6.76 17.56 4.73
C CYS A 63 -6.71 19.00 5.27
N LEU A 64 -6.79 19.99 4.39
CA LEU A 64 -6.68 21.41 4.77
C LEU A 64 -7.97 21.96 5.41
N SER A 65 -9.10 21.28 5.24
CA SER A 65 -10.43 21.77 5.62
C SER A 65 -11.04 21.05 6.80
N GLN A 66 -10.53 19.88 7.18
CA GLN A 66 -11.06 19.05 8.26
C GLN A 66 -9.91 18.35 8.98
N ASP A 67 -10.05 18.15 10.28
CA ASP A 67 -9.09 17.41 11.10
C ASP A 67 -9.26 15.90 10.87
N VAL A 68 -8.87 15.47 9.67
CA VAL A 68 -8.98 14.09 9.20
C VAL A 68 -7.58 13.56 9.02
N GLU A 69 -7.18 12.68 9.92
CA GLU A 69 -5.89 12.02 9.87
C GLU A 69 -5.98 10.71 9.08
N GLY A 70 -4.90 10.42 8.36
CA GLY A 70 -4.80 9.18 7.61
C GLY A 70 -3.57 9.04 6.74
N CYS A 71 -3.55 7.99 5.94
CA CYS A 71 -2.51 7.76 4.95
C CYS A 71 -3.05 7.04 3.71
N VAL A 72 -2.35 7.26 2.61
CA VAL A 72 -2.61 6.62 1.32
C VAL A 72 -1.44 5.73 0.99
N ILE A 73 -1.69 4.43 0.94
CA ILE A 73 -0.73 3.41 0.57
C ILE A 73 -0.99 3.03 -0.88
N ARG A 74 0.02 3.18 -1.74
CA ARG A 74 -0.03 2.78 -3.15
C ARG A 74 0.89 1.59 -3.32
N PHE A 75 0.41 0.55 -4.00
CA PHE A 75 1.20 -0.65 -4.19
C PHE A 75 1.09 -1.23 -5.60
N ALA A 76 2.14 -1.96 -5.96
CA ALA A 76 2.19 -2.81 -7.13
C ALA A 76 2.72 -4.19 -6.74
N ALA A 77 2.18 -5.25 -7.32
CA ALA A 77 2.59 -6.63 -7.04
C ALA A 77 2.56 -7.50 -8.31
N THR A 78 3.38 -8.54 -8.32
CA THR A 78 3.41 -9.54 -9.42
C THR A 78 2.16 -10.42 -9.42
N SER A 79 1.53 -10.61 -8.26
CA SER A 79 0.29 -11.39 -8.08
C SER A 79 -0.59 -10.80 -6.97
N SER A 80 -1.88 -11.13 -6.99
CA SER A 80 -2.83 -10.70 -5.96
C SER A 80 -2.50 -11.32 -4.60
N ALA A 81 -2.02 -12.57 -4.57
CA ALA A 81 -1.62 -13.24 -3.34
C ALA A 81 -0.53 -12.46 -2.59
N GLN A 82 0.49 -11.98 -3.31
CA GLN A 82 1.55 -11.16 -2.70
C GLN A 82 1.03 -9.80 -2.22
N ALA A 83 0.13 -9.17 -2.98
CA ALA A 83 -0.51 -7.93 -2.55
C ALA A 83 -1.32 -8.12 -1.26
N TYR A 84 -2.10 -9.19 -1.17
CA TYR A 84 -2.94 -9.46 0.00
C TYR A 84 -2.13 -9.83 1.23
N ALA A 85 -1.11 -10.69 1.10
CA ALA A 85 -0.23 -11.02 2.22
C ALA A 85 0.36 -9.75 2.86
N LYS A 86 0.86 -8.81 2.03
CA LYS A 86 1.43 -7.56 2.55
C LYS A 86 0.39 -6.60 3.10
N LEU A 87 -0.80 -6.53 2.50
CA LEU A 87 -1.91 -5.74 3.03
C LEU A 87 -2.41 -6.28 4.37
N GLU A 88 -2.43 -7.60 4.55
CA GLU A 88 -2.81 -8.22 5.81
C GLU A 88 -1.85 -7.83 6.94
N ASP A 89 -0.54 -7.87 6.68
CA ASP A 89 0.48 -7.41 7.64
C ASP A 89 0.26 -5.94 8.05
N ILE A 90 -0.04 -5.07 7.09
CA ILE A 90 -0.28 -3.64 7.30
C ILE A 90 -1.55 -3.39 8.12
N LEU A 91 -2.62 -4.12 7.80
CA LEU A 91 -3.95 -3.89 8.34
C LEU A 91 -4.22 -4.65 9.64
N GLN A 92 -3.32 -5.56 10.03
CA GLN A 92 -3.48 -6.39 11.23
C GLN A 92 -3.76 -5.57 12.49
N ALA A 93 -3.13 -4.39 12.63
CA ALA A 93 -3.35 -3.48 13.76
C ALA A 93 -4.80 -2.98 13.87
N LEU A 94 -5.56 -2.98 12.76
CA LEU A 94 -6.95 -2.54 12.71
C LEU A 94 -7.94 -3.67 13.02
N TYR A 95 -7.55 -4.94 12.87
CA TYR A 95 -8.47 -6.08 13.00
C TYR A 95 -9.23 -6.12 14.34
N PRO A 96 -8.61 -5.83 15.50
CA PRO A 96 -9.34 -5.77 16.76
C PRO A 96 -10.43 -4.69 16.78
N VAL A 97 -10.21 -3.58 16.08
CA VAL A 97 -11.12 -2.43 16.04
C VAL A 97 -12.28 -2.66 15.08
N VAL A 98 -12.03 -3.31 13.94
CA VAL A 98 -13.06 -3.59 12.93
C VAL A 98 -13.81 -4.91 13.17
N GLY A 99 -13.49 -5.64 14.24
CA GLY A 99 -14.18 -6.86 14.65
C GLY A 99 -13.69 -8.15 13.97
N GLY A 100 -12.50 -8.14 13.35
CA GLY A 100 -11.88 -9.33 12.75
C GLY A 100 -11.01 -9.03 11.54
N ASN A 101 -10.39 -10.09 10.97
CA ASN A 101 -9.65 -9.98 9.72
C ASN A 101 -10.65 -9.93 8.53
N PRO A 102 -10.74 -8.83 7.77
CA PRO A 102 -11.67 -8.70 6.64
C PRO A 102 -11.29 -9.55 5.41
N PHE A 103 -10.09 -10.12 5.40
CA PHE A 103 -9.59 -11.05 4.39
C PHE A 103 -9.89 -12.52 4.73
N LYS A 104 -10.31 -12.80 5.96
CA LYS A 104 -10.72 -14.14 6.37
C LYS A 104 -11.87 -14.60 5.46
N TYR A 105 -11.67 -15.72 4.75
CA TYR A 105 -12.59 -16.34 3.78
C TYR A 105 -12.71 -15.68 2.39
N LYS A 106 -11.82 -14.74 2.03
CA LYS A 106 -11.80 -14.14 0.68
C LYS A 106 -10.88 -14.84 -0.32
N TYR A 107 -10.13 -15.85 0.13
CA TYR A 107 -9.18 -16.65 -0.65
C TYR A 107 -9.40 -18.13 -0.38
#